data_AF-A0AAD7NMZ5-F1
#
_entry.id   AF-A0AAD7NMZ5-F1
#
_cell.length_a   1.000
_cell.length_b   1.000
_cell.length_c   1.000
_cell.angle_alpha   90.00
_cell.angle_beta   90.00
_cell.angle_gamma   90.00
#
_symmetry.space_group_name_H-M   'P 1'
#
loop_
_entity.id
_entity.type
_entity.pdbx_description
1 polymer ?
#
loop_
_entity_poly.entity_id
_entity_poly.type
_entity_poly.pdbx_seq_one_letter_code
_entity_poly.pdbx_strand_id
1 'polypeptide(L)'
;MDVFEDLDIPGWDIPVNRDRICDGLTTMPALTHLCVSRDVPVDIVRRLLNECAPLQILVNMWADLAYNRDKAQEIAASRQRAGVTDVRFVLVLCDNYLKDWEVGARGGVDFWAAADAFVARKRRGEIEAASILIQEW
;
A
#
# COMPACT_ATOMS: atom_id res chain seq x y z
N MET A 1 -12.82 14.29 14.47
CA MET A 1 -13.24 13.75 15.78
C MET A 1 -13.10 12.25 15.63
N ASP A 2 -11.86 11.78 15.79
CA ASP A 2 -11.49 10.38 15.62
C ASP A 2 -12.00 9.58 16.83
N VAL A 3 -12.95 8.68 16.60
CA VAL A 3 -13.60 7.88 17.65
C VAL A 3 -12.75 6.65 18.03
N PHE A 4 -11.53 6.56 17.50
CA PHE A 4 -10.66 5.38 17.66
C PHE A 4 -9.30 5.67 18.29
N GLU A 5 -8.95 6.93 18.60
CA GLU A 5 -7.65 7.24 19.23
C GLU A 5 -7.60 6.88 20.73
N ASP A 6 -8.74 6.65 21.38
CA ASP A 6 -8.81 6.34 22.83
C ASP A 6 -9.33 4.93 23.17
N LEU A 7 -9.49 4.05 22.17
CA LEU A 7 -9.76 2.64 22.42
C LEU A 7 -8.43 1.91 22.65
N ASP A 8 -7.84 2.16 23.82
CA ASP A 8 -6.79 1.33 24.39
C ASP A 8 -7.43 -0.02 24.75
N ILE A 9 -7.64 -0.89 23.76
CA ILE A 9 -8.19 -2.24 23.94
C ILE A 9 -7.08 -3.07 24.57
N PRO A 10 -7.11 -3.32 25.90
CA PRO A 10 -6.00 -3.97 26.57
C PRO A 10 -5.97 -5.43 26.12
N GLY A 11 -4.90 -5.82 25.42
CA GLY A 11 -4.70 -7.21 24.96
C GLY A 11 -4.52 -7.42 23.45
N TRP A 12 -4.42 -6.36 22.64
CA TRP A 12 -4.09 -6.46 21.21
C TRP A 12 -2.59 -6.36 20.87
N ASP A 13 -1.72 -6.24 21.89
CA ASP A 13 -0.27 -6.40 21.73
C ASP A 13 0.13 -7.88 21.57
N ILE A 14 -0.39 -8.52 20.52
CA ILE A 14 0.22 -9.76 20.03
C ILE A 14 1.47 -9.32 19.28
N PRO A 15 2.68 -9.61 19.77
CA PRO A 15 3.90 -9.27 19.04
C PRO A 15 3.87 -10.00 17.71
N VAL A 16 3.54 -9.28 16.64
CA VAL A 16 3.54 -9.81 15.29
C VAL A 16 5.01 -10.03 14.93
N ASN A 17 5.41 -11.28 14.78
CA ASN A 17 6.73 -11.61 14.27
C ASN A 17 6.78 -11.28 12.76
N ARG A 18 7.13 -10.02 12.47
CA ARG A 18 7.15 -9.46 11.12
C ARG A 18 8.11 -10.23 10.20
N ASP A 19 9.21 -10.75 10.74
CA ASP A 19 10.17 -11.53 9.98
C ASP A 19 9.55 -12.82 9.45
N ARG A 20 8.83 -13.56 10.31
CA ARG A 20 8.13 -14.78 9.89
C ARG A 20 7.07 -14.53 8.82
N ILE A 21 6.38 -13.39 8.89
CA ILE A 21 5.41 -13.02 7.86
C ILE A 21 6.13 -12.74 6.54
N CYS A 22 7.23 -11.99 6.57
CA CYS A 22 8.02 -11.73 5.37
C CYS A 22 8.55 -13.02 4.76
N ASP A 23 9.13 -13.91 5.57
CA ASP A 23 9.62 -15.23 5.12
C ASP A 23 8.50 -16.06 4.47
N GLY A 24 7.30 -16.04 5.07
CA GLY A 24 6.13 -16.71 4.53
C GLY A 24 5.70 -16.12 3.19
N LEU A 25 5.68 -14.80 3.06
CA LEU A 25 5.24 -14.12 1.84
C LEU A 25 6.26 -14.26 0.69
N THR A 26 7.56 -14.17 0.97
CA THR A 26 8.62 -14.26 -0.06
C THR A 26 8.77 -15.67 -0.63
N THR A 27 8.28 -16.69 0.08
CA THR A 27 8.26 -18.08 -0.40
C THR A 27 7.03 -18.44 -1.22
N MET A 28 6.06 -17.52 -1.39
CA MET A 28 4.86 -17.77 -2.19
C MET A 28 5.10 -17.49 -3.69
N PRO A 29 5.22 -18.51 -4.55
CA PRO A 29 5.62 -18.32 -5.95
C PRO A 29 4.55 -17.62 -6.80
N ALA A 30 3.30 -17.60 -6.35
CA ALA A 30 2.17 -17.00 -7.06
C ALA A 30 1.78 -15.62 -6.51
N LEU A 31 2.50 -15.09 -5.52
CA LEU A 31 2.14 -13.81 -4.89
C LEU A 31 2.58 -12.63 -5.78
N THR A 32 1.68 -12.20 -6.66
CA THR A 32 1.92 -11.08 -7.60
C THR A 32 1.40 -9.75 -7.07
N HIS A 33 0.39 -9.76 -6.19
CA HIS A 33 -0.25 -8.57 -5.64
C HIS A 33 -0.30 -8.68 -4.13
N LEU A 34 0.18 -7.65 -3.43
CA LEU A 34 0.13 -7.57 -1.99
C LEU A 34 -0.34 -6.19 -1.56
N CYS A 35 -1.35 -6.15 -0.69
CA CYS A 35 -1.79 -4.92 -0.04
C CYS A 35 -1.39 -4.99 1.43
N VAL A 36 -0.79 -3.92 1.94
CA VAL A 36 -0.39 -3.76 3.33
C VAL A 36 -0.98 -2.49 3.92
N SER A 37 -1.30 -2.53 5.22
CA SER A 37 -1.94 -1.41 5.92
C SER A 37 -0.98 -0.25 6.21
N ARG A 38 -1.57 0.87 6.64
CA ARG A 38 -0.97 2.15 7.01
C ARG A 38 0.43 2.04 7.66
N ASP A 39 0.56 1.21 8.69
CA ASP A 39 1.70 1.25 9.61
C ASP A 39 2.83 0.27 9.29
N VAL A 40 2.93 -0.20 8.04
CA VAL A 40 4.05 -1.10 7.68
C VAL A 40 5.39 -0.34 7.67
N PRO A 41 6.38 -0.79 8.46
CA PRO A 41 7.72 -0.19 8.49
C PRO A 41 8.40 -0.18 7.11
N VAL A 42 9.26 0.81 6.86
CA VAL A 42 9.93 0.96 5.55
C VAL A 42 10.84 -0.23 5.22
N ASP A 43 11.53 -0.77 6.21
CA ASP A 43 12.38 -1.96 6.07
C ASP A 43 11.60 -3.17 5.59
N ILE A 44 10.38 -3.38 6.11
CA ILE A 44 9.48 -4.45 5.65
C ILE A 44 9.04 -4.23 4.20
N VAL A 45 8.66 -2.99 3.83
CA VAL A 45 8.30 -2.65 2.44
C VAL A 45 9.46 -2.98 1.50
N ARG A 46 10.67 -2.54 1.83
CA ARG A 46 11.87 -2.79 1.02
C ARG A 46 12.19 -4.28 0.93
N ARG A 47 12.05 -5.00 2.03
CA ARG A 47 12.27 -6.44 2.08
C ARG A 47 11.33 -7.19 1.15
N LEU A 48 10.03 -6.90 1.22
CA LEU A 48 9.01 -7.51 0.35
C LEU A 48 9.29 -7.22 -1.13
N LEU A 49 9.66 -5.99 -1.47
CA LEU A 49 10.02 -5.62 -2.84
C LEU A 49 11.27 -6.40 -3.31
N ASN A 50 12.31 -6.51 -2.48
CA ASN A 50 13.57 -7.12 -2.89
C ASN A 50 13.53 -8.66 -2.93
N GLU A 51 12.84 -9.28 -1.96
CA GLU A 51 12.87 -10.74 -1.76
C GLU A 51 11.69 -11.46 -2.44
N CYS A 52 10.55 -10.79 -2.65
CA CYS A 52 9.40 -11.39 -3.32
C CYS A 52 9.50 -11.20 -4.84
N ALA A 53 10.32 -12.03 -5.49
CA ALA A 53 10.57 -11.97 -6.93
C ALA A 53 9.30 -11.96 -7.84
N PRO A 54 8.23 -12.73 -7.56
CA PRO A 54 7.03 -12.70 -8.41
C PRO A 54 6.15 -11.46 -8.18
N LEU A 55 6.44 -10.64 -7.16
CA LEU A 55 5.61 -9.51 -6.79
C LEU A 55 5.63 -8.46 -7.91
N GLN A 56 4.46 -8.17 -8.45
CA GLN A 56 4.25 -7.18 -9.50
C GLN A 56 3.79 -5.85 -8.94
N ILE A 57 3.01 -5.85 -7.85
CA ILE A 57 2.48 -4.65 -7.20
C ILE A 57 2.48 -4.82 -5.68
N LEU A 58 2.97 -3.80 -4.98
CA LEU A 58 2.84 -3.64 -3.54
C LEU A 58 2.07 -2.36 -3.24
N VAL A 59 0.85 -2.50 -2.75
CA VAL A 59 -0.01 -1.40 -2.31
C VAL A 59 0.20 -1.17 -0.82
N ASN A 60 0.56 0.06 -0.43
CA ASN A 60 0.42 0.53 0.94
C ASN A 60 -0.86 1.37 1.05
N MET A 61 -1.91 0.78 1.61
CA MET A 61 -3.22 1.40 1.72
C MET A 61 -3.35 2.18 3.02
N TRP A 62 -3.82 3.42 2.89
CA TRP A 62 -4.16 4.30 4.00
C TRP A 62 -5.66 4.57 3.95
N ALA A 63 -6.41 3.85 4.80
CA ALA A 63 -7.81 4.18 5.06
C ALA A 63 -7.91 5.54 5.77
N ASP A 64 -9.02 6.25 5.68
CA ASP A 64 -9.35 7.46 6.46
C ASP A 64 -8.46 8.71 6.19
N LEU A 65 -7.60 8.69 5.18
CA LEU A 65 -6.76 9.85 4.82
C LEU A 65 -7.17 10.59 3.55
N ALA A 66 -8.16 10.14 2.77
CA ALA A 66 -8.41 10.84 1.51
C ALA A 66 -8.99 12.24 1.71
N TYR A 67 -9.50 12.55 2.92
CA TYR A 67 -9.82 13.92 3.34
C TYR A 67 -8.60 14.79 3.69
N ASN A 68 -7.41 14.21 3.89
CA ASN A 68 -6.19 14.94 4.25
C ASN A 68 -5.07 14.71 3.21
N ARG A 69 -5.24 15.34 2.04
CA ARG A 69 -4.27 15.31 0.93
C ARG A 69 -2.86 15.73 1.37
N ASP A 70 -2.74 16.72 2.25
CA ASP A 70 -1.45 17.22 2.73
C ASP A 70 -0.69 16.13 3.50
N LYS A 71 -1.37 15.42 4.40
CA LYS A 71 -0.79 14.29 5.14
C LYS A 71 -0.36 13.15 4.20
N ALA A 72 -1.16 12.86 3.17
CA ALA A 72 -0.79 11.86 2.18
C ALA A 72 0.47 12.23 1.40
N GLN A 73 0.62 13.50 1.01
CA GLN A 73 1.83 14.00 0.37
C GLN A 73 3.04 13.91 1.30
N GLU A 74 2.87 14.25 2.58
CA GLU A 74 3.93 14.11 3.58
C GLU A 74 4.41 12.66 3.73
N ILE A 75 3.47 11.71 3.79
CA ILE A 75 3.79 10.28 3.87
C ILE A 75 4.52 9.83 2.61
N ALA A 76 4.04 10.22 1.43
CA ALA A 76 4.69 9.88 0.17
C ALA A 76 6.13 10.41 0.13
N ALA A 77 6.33 11.68 0.49
CA ALA A 77 7.65 12.30 0.57
C ALA A 77 8.55 11.60 1.59
N SER A 78 8.00 11.19 2.74
CA SER A 78 8.73 10.42 3.76
C SER A 78 9.21 9.07 3.24
N ARG A 79 8.35 8.31 2.53
CA ARG A 79 8.70 7.02 1.92
C ARG A 79 9.77 7.18 0.84
N GLN A 80 9.66 8.20 -0.01
CA GLN A 80 10.66 8.52 -1.02
C GLN A 80 12.02 8.88 -0.39
N ARG A 81 12.04 9.72 0.64
CA ARG A 81 13.27 10.05 1.40
C ARG A 81 13.91 8.81 2.04
N ALA A 82 13.11 7.82 2.41
CA ALA A 82 13.57 6.54 2.95
C ALA A 82 14.01 5.54 1.84
N GLY A 83 14.00 5.96 0.58
CA GLY A 83 14.48 5.18 -0.57
C GLY A 83 13.46 4.20 -1.15
N VAL A 84 12.17 4.37 -0.87
CA VAL A 84 11.11 3.54 -1.48
C VAL A 84 10.70 4.17 -2.81
N THR A 85 11.42 3.79 -3.87
CA THR A 85 11.23 4.30 -5.24
C THR A 85 10.98 3.20 -6.27
N ASP A 86 10.64 1.99 -5.81
CA ASP A 86 10.40 0.84 -6.68
C ASP A 86 9.18 1.09 -7.57
N VAL A 87 9.27 0.70 -8.85
CA VAL A 87 8.20 0.87 -9.83
C VAL A 87 6.91 0.16 -9.41
N ARG A 88 7.02 -0.92 -8.65
CA ARG A 88 5.93 -1.77 -8.17
C ARG A 88 5.23 -1.22 -6.92
N PHE A 89 5.84 -0.26 -6.22
CA PHE A 89 5.28 0.31 -5.00
C PHE A 89 4.26 1.41 -5.32
N VAL A 90 3.13 1.36 -4.63
CA VAL A 90 2.01 2.29 -4.76
C VAL A 90 1.45 2.62 -3.37
N LEU A 91 1.15 3.89 -3.14
CA LEU A 91 0.44 4.39 -1.97
C LEU A 91 -0.97 4.82 -2.40
N VAL A 92 -1.96 4.22 -1.75
CA VAL A 92 -3.38 4.33 -2.09
C VAL A 92 -4.11 4.93 -0.89
N LEU A 93 -4.84 6.04 -1.11
CA LEU A 93 -5.72 6.64 -0.11
C LEU A 93 -7.14 6.17 -0.36
N CYS A 94 -7.68 5.32 0.50
CA CYS A 94 -9.01 4.75 0.30
C CYS A 94 -9.94 5.19 1.43
N ASP A 95 -10.85 6.15 1.17
CA ASP A 95 -11.77 6.65 2.21
C ASP A 95 -12.70 5.57 2.74
N ASN A 96 -13.18 4.69 1.86
CA ASN A 96 -14.09 3.62 2.24
C ASN A 96 -13.75 2.36 1.46
N TYR A 97 -12.86 1.55 2.04
CA TYR A 97 -12.42 0.28 1.46
C TYR A 97 -13.59 -0.66 1.15
N LEU A 98 -14.61 -0.73 2.01
CA LEU A 98 -15.76 -1.60 1.78
C LEU A 98 -16.55 -1.18 0.54
N LYS A 99 -16.74 0.13 0.35
CA LYS A 99 -17.41 0.68 -0.82
C LYS A 99 -16.58 0.48 -2.08
N ASP A 100 -15.27 0.69 -2.01
CA ASP A 100 -14.36 0.48 -3.15
C ASP A 100 -14.34 -1.01 -3.57
N TRP A 101 -14.29 -1.91 -2.59
CA TRP A 101 -14.43 -3.35 -2.82
C TRP A 101 -15.77 -3.72 -3.47
N GLU A 102 -16.87 -3.14 -3.01
CA GLU A 102 -18.20 -3.38 -3.59
C GLU A 102 -18.28 -2.90 -5.05
N VAL A 103 -17.66 -1.76 -5.37
CA VAL A 103 -17.55 -1.24 -6.73
C VAL A 103 -16.77 -2.20 -7.62
N GLY A 104 -15.61 -2.69 -7.16
CA GLY A 104 -14.82 -3.70 -7.87
C GLY A 104 -15.59 -5.00 -8.11
N ALA A 105 -16.29 -5.49 -7.07
CA ALA A 105 -17.11 -6.69 -7.17
C ALA A 105 -18.25 -6.58 -8.20
N ARG A 106 -18.71 -5.36 -8.50
CA ARG A 106 -19.71 -5.06 -9.55
C ARG A 106 -19.10 -4.81 -10.93
N GLY A 107 -17.79 -4.98 -11.09
CA GLY A 107 -17.07 -4.72 -12.34
C GLY A 107 -16.71 -3.24 -12.57
N GLY A 108 -16.82 -2.41 -11.54
CA GLY A 108 -16.29 -1.05 -11.56
C GLY A 108 -14.77 -1.01 -11.38
N VAL A 109 -14.19 0.20 -11.40
CA VAL A 109 -12.78 0.42 -11.10
C VAL A 109 -12.61 0.52 -9.59
N ASP A 110 -11.86 -0.42 -9.01
CA ASP A 110 -11.46 -0.42 -7.61
C ASP A 110 -10.01 0.04 -7.45
N PHE A 111 -9.52 0.12 -6.21
CA PHE A 111 -8.16 0.54 -5.93
C PHE A 111 -7.10 -0.39 -6.55
N TRP A 112 -7.43 -1.67 -6.76
CA TRP A 112 -6.52 -2.62 -7.41
C TRP A 112 -6.35 -2.27 -8.88
N ALA A 113 -7.45 -2.10 -9.61
CA ALA A 113 -7.43 -1.68 -11.00
C ALA A 113 -6.71 -0.33 -11.18
N ALA A 114 -6.91 0.60 -10.25
CA ALA A 114 -6.19 1.88 -10.23
C ALA A 114 -4.67 1.69 -10.01
N ALA A 115 -4.28 0.83 -9.07
CA ALA A 115 -2.87 0.51 -8.80
C ALA A 115 -2.19 -0.17 -9.99
N ASP A 116 -2.85 -1.12 -10.64
CA ASP A 116 -2.40 -1.77 -11.88
C ASP A 116 -2.14 -0.76 -12.99
N ALA A 117 -3.13 0.10 -13.25
CA ALA A 117 -3.01 1.14 -14.25
C ALA A 117 -1.84 2.08 -13.94
N PHE A 118 -1.68 2.49 -12.68
CA PHE A 118 -0.59 3.36 -12.24
C PHE A 118 0.78 2.71 -12.44
N VAL A 119 1.00 1.46 -11.99
CA VAL A 119 2.26 0.74 -12.19
C VAL A 119 2.56 0.53 -13.68
N ALA A 120 1.54 0.22 -14.49
CA ALA A 120 1.71 0.07 -15.92
C ALA A 120 2.19 1.39 -16.58
N ARG A 121 1.62 2.54 -16.18
CA ARG A 121 2.08 3.87 -16.63
C ARG A 121 3.53 4.16 -16.23
N LYS A 122 3.93 3.80 -14.99
CA LYS A 122 5.33 3.92 -14.53
C LYS A 122 6.27 3.07 -15.39
N ARG A 123 5.90 1.82 -15.67
CA ARG A 123 6.69 0.89 -16.51
C ARG A 123 6.85 1.38 -17.96
N ARG A 124 5.86 2.12 -18.48
CA ARG A 124 5.93 2.75 -19.81
C ARG A 124 6.66 4.09 -19.83
N GLY A 125 7.04 4.63 -18.66
CA GLY A 125 7.68 5.94 -18.55
C GLY A 125 6.74 7.13 -18.74
N GLU A 126 5.42 6.91 -18.67
CA GLU A 126 4.42 7.99 -18.77
C GLU A 126 4.33 8.82 -17.49
N ILE A 127 4.76 8.25 -16.37
CA ILE A 127 4.92 8.90 -15.07
C ILE A 127 6.24 8.45 -14.44
N GLU A 128 6.82 9.28 -13.57
CA GLU A 128 8.09 8.96 -12.91
C GLU A 128 8.00 7.66 -12.10
N ALA A 129 9.02 6.81 -12.19
CA ALA A 129 9.09 5.55 -11.44
C ALA A 129 9.09 5.77 -9.91
N ALA A 130 9.57 6.93 -9.46
CA ALA A 130 9.56 7.31 -8.05
C ALA A 130 8.20 7.86 -7.58
N SER A 131 7.25 8.14 -8.48
CA SER A 131 5.89 8.51 -8.10
C SER A 131 5.18 7.32 -7.49
N ILE A 132 4.63 7.53 -6.29
CA ILE A 132 4.02 6.46 -5.50
C ILE A 132 2.57 6.74 -5.12
N LEU A 133 2.15 8.01 -5.01
CA LEU A 133 0.80 8.37 -4.57
C LEU A 133 -0.19 8.37 -5.74
N ILE A 134 -1.29 7.62 -5.61
CA ILE A 134 -2.45 7.77 -6.49
C ILE A 134 -3.38 8.83 -5.88
N GLN A 135 -3.64 9.88 -6.65
CA GLN A 135 -4.42 11.04 -6.17
C GLN A 135 -5.91 10.93 -6.49
N GLU A 136 -6.29 10.30 -7.62
CA GLU A 136 -7.67 10.24 -8.11
C GLU A 136 -7.87 8.95 -8.95
N TRP A 137 -8.96 8.21 -8.71
CA TRP A 137 -9.49 7.14 -9.59
C TRP A 137 -11.01 7.07 -9.55
#